data_AF-A0A7J4NDR3-F1
#
_entry.id   AF-A0A7J4NDR3-F1
#
_cell.length_a   1.000
_cell.length_b   1.000
_cell.length_c   1.000
_cell.angle_alpha   90.00
_cell.angle_beta   90.00
_cell.angle_gamma   90.00
#
_symmetry.space_group_name_H-M   'P 1'
#
loop_
_entity.id
_entity.type
_entity.pdbx_description
1 polymer ?
#
loop_
_entity_poly.entity_id
_entity_poly.type
_entity_poly.pdbx_seq_one_letter_code
_entity_poly.pdbx_strand_id
1 'polypeptide(L)'
;MKERTQDLKRVGGIVEVTQAVLLLLHPIAALLVIREFSRQRKWRVISTTLKGDEREKALVEHERAGDLMLRYVIAVICLGFAARILSSYIDGHAIEPSLVLPGHFHGWAGILGLALMYYLWKQGRATSDAKSAGLKFARIKNLHGKVSDVMMILIAIHAFLGFLYLLQLIG
;
A
#
# COMPACT_ATOMS: atom_id res chain seq x y z
N MET A 1 18.78 44.54 6.44
CA MET A 1 17.63 44.26 5.53
C MET A 1 17.92 43.11 4.58
N LYS A 2 19.05 43.11 3.86
CA LYS A 2 19.47 42.05 2.92
C LYS A 2 19.63 40.65 3.55
N GLU A 3 20.24 40.55 4.75
CA GLU A 3 20.35 39.28 5.50
C GLU A 3 18.98 38.69 5.87
N ARG A 4 18.08 39.49 6.45
CA ARG A 4 16.70 39.06 6.77
C ARG A 4 15.95 38.52 5.55
N THR A 5 16.13 39.14 4.38
CA THR A 5 15.50 38.66 3.13
C THR A 5 16.10 37.33 2.65
N GLN A 6 17.40 37.13 2.84
CA GLN A 6 18.10 35.89 2.49
C GLN A 6 17.71 34.73 3.43
N ASP A 7 17.55 35.02 4.72
CA ASP A 7 17.08 34.05 5.71
C ASP A 7 15.64 33.59 5.44
N LEU A 8 14.74 34.53 5.11
CA LEU A 8 13.35 34.20 4.76
C LEU A 8 13.25 33.32 3.51
N LYS A 9 14.06 33.60 2.48
CA LYS A 9 14.12 32.75 1.27
C LYS A 9 14.66 31.36 1.59
N ARG A 10 15.66 31.25 2.48
CA ARG A 10 16.22 29.98 2.90
C ARG A 10 15.20 29.14 3.69
N VAL A 11 14.49 29.76 4.63
CA VAL A 11 13.44 29.09 5.40
C VAL A 11 12.30 28.64 4.49
N GLY A 12 11.84 29.50 3.58
CA GLY A 12 10.82 29.14 2.59
C GLY A 12 11.23 27.94 1.74
N GLY A 13 12.45 27.95 1.19
CA GLY A 13 12.96 26.82 0.41
C GLY A 13 13.08 25.50 1.20
N ILE A 14 13.41 25.56 2.50
CA ILE A 14 13.46 24.35 3.35
C ILE A 14 12.05 23.78 3.58
N VAL A 15 11.06 24.65 3.78
CA VAL A 15 9.66 24.23 3.98
C VAL A 15 9.13 23.52 2.73
N GLU A 16 9.33 24.12 1.54
CA GLU A 16 8.91 23.53 0.26
C GLU A 16 9.53 22.15 0.01
N VAL A 17 10.84 22.01 0.24
CA VAL A 17 11.54 20.71 0.10
C VAL A 17 11.00 19.68 1.10
N THR A 18 10.76 20.10 2.34
CA THR A 18 10.24 19.21 3.39
C THR A 18 8.87 18.68 3.02
N GLN A 19 7.96 19.54 2.55
CA GLN A 19 6.63 19.16 2.11
C GLN A 19 6.67 18.23 0.89
N ALA A 20 7.51 18.53 -0.10
CA ALA A 20 7.69 17.66 -1.25
C ALA A 20 8.16 16.26 -0.83
N VAL A 21 9.12 16.17 0.10
CA VAL A 21 9.58 14.88 0.65
C VAL A 21 8.43 14.15 1.35
N LEU A 22 7.68 14.82 2.23
CA LEU A 22 6.55 14.21 2.95
C LEU A 22 5.50 13.64 1.98
N LEU A 23 5.13 14.40 0.94
CA LEU A 23 4.17 13.97 -0.07
C LEU A 23 4.66 12.78 -0.91
N LEU A 24 5.98 12.67 -1.16
CA LEU A 24 6.58 11.60 -1.94
C LEU A 24 6.80 10.29 -1.16
N LEU A 25 6.83 10.32 0.18
CA LEU A 25 7.03 9.12 0.98
C LEU A 25 5.98 8.05 0.72
N HIS A 26 4.69 8.43 0.65
CA HIS A 26 3.60 7.50 0.38
C HIS A 26 3.70 6.80 -0.99
N PRO A 27 3.81 7.51 -2.14
CA PRO A 27 3.88 6.85 -3.45
C PRO A 27 5.15 5.99 -3.60
N ILE A 28 6.29 6.40 -3.03
CA ILE A 28 7.51 5.56 -3.05
C ILE A 28 7.27 4.26 -2.26
N ALA A 29 6.71 4.37 -1.05
CA ALA A 29 6.38 3.19 -0.24
C ALA A 29 5.33 2.30 -0.94
N ALA A 30 4.35 2.91 -1.60
CA ALA A 30 3.35 2.19 -2.39
C ALA A 30 3.99 1.39 -3.53
N LEU A 31 4.96 1.95 -4.27
CA LEU A 31 5.69 1.20 -5.31
C LEU A 31 6.41 -0.03 -4.77
N LEU A 32 6.98 0.04 -3.56
CA LEU A 32 7.57 -1.12 -2.89
C LEU A 32 6.51 -2.18 -2.58
N VAL A 33 5.34 -1.77 -2.07
CA VAL A 33 4.22 -2.70 -1.83
C VAL A 33 3.73 -3.33 -3.13
N ILE A 34 3.61 -2.58 -4.23
CA ILE A 34 3.21 -3.09 -5.54
C ILE A 34 4.21 -4.13 -6.06
N ARG A 35 5.51 -3.87 -5.89
CA ARG A 35 6.57 -4.81 -6.25
C ARG A 35 6.42 -6.12 -5.48
N GLU A 36 6.26 -6.05 -4.15
CA GLU A 36 6.13 -7.24 -3.32
C GLU A 36 4.81 -7.99 -3.58
N PHE A 37 3.70 -7.28 -3.79
CA PHE A 37 2.43 -7.89 -4.20
C PHE A 37 2.55 -8.63 -5.54
N SER A 38 3.29 -8.05 -6.49
CA SER A 38 3.58 -8.68 -7.77
C SER A 38 4.42 -9.96 -7.60
N ARG A 39 5.37 -9.98 -6.66
CA ARG A 39 6.12 -11.19 -6.30
C ARG A 39 5.22 -12.25 -5.66
N GLN A 40 4.32 -11.85 -4.76
CA GLN A 40 3.31 -12.74 -4.16
C GLN A 40 2.45 -13.42 -5.22
N ARG A 41 2.01 -12.68 -6.25
CA ARG A 41 1.22 -13.26 -7.35
C ARG A 41 1.94 -14.32 -8.16
N LYS A 42 3.25 -14.15 -8.38
CA LYS A 42 4.08 -15.12 -9.12
C LYS A 42 4.11 -16.49 -8.44
N TRP A 43 3.81 -16.58 -7.15
CA TRP A 43 3.67 -17.84 -6.43
C TRP A 43 2.75 -18.85 -7.13
N ARG A 44 1.66 -18.40 -7.77
CA ARG A 44 0.74 -19.30 -8.49
C ARG A 44 1.45 -20.14 -9.56
N VAL A 45 2.44 -19.55 -10.25
CA VAL A 45 3.23 -20.24 -11.28
C VAL A 45 4.41 -20.96 -10.65
N ILE A 46 5.14 -20.31 -9.74
CA ILE A 46 6.33 -20.90 -9.10
C ILE A 46 5.97 -22.17 -8.31
N SER A 47 4.83 -22.18 -7.63
CA SER A 47 4.41 -23.32 -6.79
C SER A 47 4.14 -24.61 -7.56
N THR A 48 4.00 -24.57 -8.89
CA THR A 48 3.84 -25.75 -9.74
C THR A 48 5.17 -26.36 -10.18
N THR A 49 6.27 -25.60 -10.10
CA THR A 49 7.61 -26.07 -10.49
C THR A 49 8.39 -26.66 -9.32
N LEU A 50 8.09 -26.24 -8.10
CA LEU A 50 8.73 -26.73 -6.87
C LEU A 50 8.18 -28.10 -6.43
N LYS A 51 9.01 -28.92 -5.77
CA LYS A 51 8.62 -30.24 -5.25
C LYS A 51 9.21 -30.48 -3.85
N GLY A 52 8.61 -31.44 -3.12
CA GLY A 52 9.10 -31.88 -1.80
C GLY A 52 9.33 -30.73 -0.81
N ASP A 53 10.41 -30.84 -0.04
CA ASP A 53 10.81 -29.90 1.01
C ASP A 53 11.00 -28.47 0.51
N GLU A 54 11.49 -28.29 -0.72
CA GLU A 54 11.68 -26.97 -1.33
C GLU A 54 10.34 -26.24 -1.46
N ARG A 55 9.31 -26.95 -1.92
CA ARG A 55 7.95 -26.41 -2.05
C ARG A 55 7.35 -26.09 -0.69
N GLU A 56 7.61 -26.90 0.32
CA GLU A 56 7.11 -26.67 1.68
C GLU A 56 7.73 -25.42 2.29
N LYS A 57 9.05 -25.26 2.21
CA LYS A 57 9.76 -24.06 2.67
C LYS A 57 9.26 -22.80 1.96
N ALA A 58 9.13 -22.86 0.64
CA ALA A 58 8.66 -21.71 -0.14
C ALA A 58 7.20 -21.35 0.16
N LEU A 59 6.36 -22.32 0.51
CA LEU A 59 4.99 -22.06 0.95
C LEU A 59 4.95 -21.32 2.28
N VAL A 60 5.76 -21.75 3.27
CA VAL A 60 5.85 -21.06 4.57
C VAL A 60 6.30 -19.61 4.39
N GLU A 61 7.29 -19.37 3.52
CA GLU A 61 7.72 -18.01 3.19
C GLU A 61 6.64 -17.19 2.47
N HIS A 62 5.88 -17.79 1.56
CA HIS A 62 4.73 -17.14 0.91
C HIS A 62 3.67 -16.71 1.94
N GLU A 63 3.31 -17.59 2.87
CA GLU A 63 2.34 -17.31 3.93
C GLU A 63 2.81 -16.19 4.88
N ARG A 64 4.07 -16.29 5.35
CA ARG A 64 4.69 -15.26 6.20
C ARG A 64 4.74 -13.90 5.51
N ALA A 65 5.12 -13.89 4.23
CA ALA A 65 5.17 -12.66 3.45
C ALA A 65 3.75 -12.12 3.16
N GLY A 66 2.74 -12.98 3.06
CA GLY A 66 1.32 -12.57 3.04
C GLY A 66 0.88 -11.86 4.32
N ASP A 67 1.30 -12.35 5.51
CA ASP A 67 1.04 -11.69 6.79
C ASP A 67 1.75 -10.33 6.91
N LEU A 68 2.95 -10.20 6.34
CA LEU A 68 3.66 -8.92 6.25
C LEU A 68 2.99 -7.97 5.26
N MET A 69 2.44 -8.49 4.16
CA MET A 69 1.80 -7.68 3.11
C MET A 69 0.65 -6.84 3.66
N LEU A 70 -0.24 -7.45 4.47
CA LEU A 70 -1.35 -6.72 5.08
C LEU A 70 -0.84 -5.58 5.97
N ARG A 71 0.22 -5.82 6.74
CA ARG A 71 0.86 -4.80 7.60
C ARG A 71 1.49 -3.68 6.78
N TYR A 72 2.16 -3.99 5.67
CA TYR A 72 2.72 -2.97 4.78
C TYR A 72 1.63 -2.10 4.15
N VAL A 73 0.52 -2.69 3.71
CA VAL A 73 -0.61 -1.93 3.16
C VAL A 73 -1.18 -0.96 4.21
N ILE A 74 -1.41 -1.44 5.44
CA ILE A 74 -1.86 -0.58 6.55
C ILE A 74 -0.85 0.55 6.80
N ALA A 75 0.44 0.24 6.88
CA ALA A 75 1.49 1.22 7.13
C ALA A 75 1.56 2.30 6.03
N VAL A 76 1.44 1.92 4.75
CA VAL A 76 1.43 2.85 3.62
C VAL A 76 0.22 3.78 3.66
N ILE A 77 -0.96 3.27 4.05
CA ILE A 77 -2.17 4.09 4.21
C ILE A 77 -1.99 5.08 5.36
N CYS A 78 -1.52 4.62 6.52
CA CYS A 78 -1.22 5.48 7.67
C CYS A 78 -0.20 6.56 7.32
N LEU A 79 0.84 6.22 6.56
CA LEU A 79 1.85 7.16 6.08
C LEU A 79 1.23 8.25 5.20
N GLY A 80 0.27 7.90 4.32
CA GLY A 80 -0.44 8.88 3.49
C GLY A 80 -1.25 9.87 4.32
N PHE A 81 -2.01 9.38 5.31
CA PHE A 81 -2.75 10.27 6.22
C PHE A 81 -1.82 11.14 7.08
N ALA A 82 -0.75 10.56 7.61
CA ALA A 82 0.23 11.29 8.42
C ALA A 82 0.93 12.39 7.60
N ALA A 83 1.32 12.11 6.35
CA ALA A 83 1.93 13.09 5.46
C ALA A 83 0.99 14.28 5.20
N ARG A 84 -0.32 14.01 4.99
CA ARG A 84 -1.32 15.06 4.77
C ARG A 84 -1.55 15.92 6.01
N ILE A 85 -1.69 15.31 7.18
CA ILE A 85 -1.86 16.02 8.46
C ILE A 85 -0.63 16.89 8.76
N LEU A 86 0.57 16.33 8.59
CA LEU A 86 1.81 17.05 8.88
C LEU A 86 2.04 18.21 7.89
N SER A 87 1.71 18.02 6.62
CA SER A 87 1.78 19.10 5.62
C SER A 87 0.82 20.25 5.98
N SER A 88 -0.43 19.93 6.31
CA SER A 88 -1.43 20.91 6.78
C SER A 88 -0.98 21.66 8.04
N TYR A 89 -0.34 20.98 8.97
CA TYR A 89 0.20 21.59 10.19
C TYR A 89 1.36 22.56 9.88
N ILE A 90 2.26 22.19 8.95
CA ILE A 90 3.36 23.05 8.50
C ILE A 90 2.82 24.32 7.80
N ASP A 91 1.72 24.20 7.05
CA ASP A 91 1.05 25.33 6.40
C ASP A 91 0.26 26.23 7.38
N GLY A 92 0.22 25.87 8.67
CA GLY A 92 -0.53 26.62 9.69
C GLY A 92 -2.05 26.48 9.58
N HIS A 93 -2.54 25.48 8.86
CA HIS A 93 -3.97 25.18 8.75
C HIS A 93 -4.47 24.39 9.96
N ALA A 94 -5.74 24.61 10.32
CA ALA A 94 -6.41 23.84 11.37
C ALA A 94 -6.52 22.36 10.98
N ILE A 95 -6.47 21.47 11.98
CA ILE A 95 -6.67 20.04 11.78
C ILE A 95 -8.18 19.76 11.69
N GLU A 96 -8.68 19.63 10.47
CA GLU A 96 -10.10 19.38 10.19
C GLU A 96 -10.38 17.89 9.90
N PRO A 97 -11.61 17.40 10.14
CA PRO A 97 -12.00 16.02 9.81
C PRO A 97 -11.80 15.66 8.32
N SER A 98 -11.82 16.65 7.43
CA SER A 98 -11.57 16.50 5.99
C SER A 98 -10.13 16.05 5.65
N LEU A 99 -9.19 16.13 6.59
CA LEU A 99 -7.82 15.62 6.43
C LEU A 99 -7.77 14.09 6.46
N VAL A 100 -8.69 13.45 7.19
CA VAL A 100 -8.77 11.98 7.32
C VAL A 100 -9.93 11.37 6.53
N LEU A 101 -10.98 12.13 6.24
CA LEU A 101 -12.06 11.70 5.35
C LEU A 101 -11.67 11.95 3.88
N PRO A 102 -11.64 10.91 3.02
CA PRO A 102 -11.30 11.11 1.62
C PRO A 102 -12.31 11.99 0.89
N GLY A 103 -11.86 13.17 0.41
CA GLY A 103 -12.63 14.03 -0.49
C GLY A 103 -12.48 13.67 -1.97
N HIS A 104 -11.70 12.63 -2.30
CA HIS A 104 -11.34 12.26 -3.65
C HIS A 104 -11.33 10.74 -3.85
N PHE A 105 -11.46 10.32 -5.11
CA PHE A 105 -11.61 8.91 -5.48
C PHE A 105 -10.39 8.06 -5.09
N HIS A 106 -9.15 8.59 -5.19
CA HIS A 106 -7.95 7.86 -4.76
C HIS A 106 -8.03 7.42 -3.29
N GLY A 107 -8.46 8.28 -2.36
CA GLY A 107 -8.51 7.93 -0.94
C GLY A 107 -9.59 6.89 -0.63
N TRP A 108 -10.78 6.97 -1.26
CA TRP A 108 -11.80 5.93 -1.14
C TRP A 108 -11.34 4.59 -1.74
N ALA A 109 -10.66 4.61 -2.88
CA ALA A 109 -10.08 3.42 -3.48
C ALA A 109 -9.02 2.78 -2.58
N GLY A 110 -8.27 3.57 -1.79
CA GLY A 110 -7.32 3.07 -0.79
C GLY A 110 -8.01 2.27 0.32
N ILE A 111 -9.13 2.78 0.84
CA ILE A 111 -9.94 2.09 1.87
C ILE A 111 -10.53 0.79 1.31
N LEU A 112 -11.08 0.82 0.10
CA LEU A 112 -11.56 -0.39 -0.59
C LEU A 112 -10.42 -1.39 -0.79
N GLY A 113 -9.24 -0.92 -1.19
CA GLY A 113 -8.03 -1.73 -1.33
C GLY A 113 -7.64 -2.44 -0.03
N LEU A 114 -7.71 -1.75 1.11
CA LEU A 114 -7.46 -2.35 2.43
C LEU A 114 -8.48 -3.44 2.77
N ALA A 115 -9.77 -3.18 2.55
CA ALA A 115 -10.83 -4.17 2.79
C ALA A 115 -10.62 -5.43 1.93
N LEU A 116 -10.29 -5.26 0.65
CA LEU A 116 -9.98 -6.37 -0.25
C LEU A 116 -8.69 -7.09 0.14
N MET A 117 -7.66 -6.37 0.59
CA MET A 117 -6.42 -6.96 1.08
C MET A 117 -6.64 -7.81 2.33
N TYR A 118 -7.44 -7.34 3.27
CA TYR A 118 -7.84 -8.11 4.44
C TYR A 118 -8.59 -9.38 4.04
N TYR A 119 -9.54 -9.26 3.10
CA TYR A 119 -10.25 -10.43 2.56
C TYR A 119 -9.29 -11.43 1.90
N LEU A 120 -8.37 -10.96 1.05
CA LEU A 120 -7.38 -11.80 0.40
C LEU A 120 -6.49 -12.53 1.40
N TRP A 121 -6.00 -11.82 2.42
CA TRP A 121 -5.21 -12.37 3.53
C TRP A 121 -5.98 -13.46 4.28
N LYS A 122 -7.24 -13.19 4.66
CA LYS A 122 -8.11 -14.15 5.34
C LYS A 122 -8.29 -15.43 4.51
N GLN A 123 -8.48 -15.32 3.21
CA GLN A 123 -8.59 -16.48 2.31
C GLN A 123 -7.28 -17.26 2.18
N GLY A 124 -6.14 -16.59 2.26
CA GLY A 124 -4.82 -17.23 2.32
C GLY A 124 -4.69 -18.11 3.58
N ARG A 125 -4.98 -17.52 4.75
CA ARG A 125 -4.98 -18.25 6.04
C ARG A 125 -5.97 -19.42 6.04
N ALA A 126 -7.20 -19.20 5.59
CA ALA A 126 -8.20 -20.27 5.49
C ALA A 126 -7.76 -21.42 4.55
N THR A 127 -6.99 -21.11 3.49
CA THR A 127 -6.41 -22.15 2.61
C THR A 127 -5.35 -22.96 3.33
N SER A 128 -4.45 -22.29 4.07
CA SER A 128 -3.43 -22.94 4.90
C SER A 128 -4.07 -23.84 5.97
N ASP A 129 -5.03 -23.30 6.72
CA ASP A 129 -5.68 -24.01 7.82
C ASP A 129 -6.43 -25.25 7.30
N ALA A 130 -7.17 -25.11 6.20
CA ALA A 130 -7.85 -26.24 5.57
C ALA A 130 -6.87 -27.32 5.05
N LYS A 131 -5.71 -26.91 4.50
CA LYS A 131 -4.68 -27.85 4.07
C LYS A 131 -4.11 -28.63 5.25
N SER A 132 -3.75 -27.94 6.34
CA SER A 132 -3.21 -28.57 7.55
C SER A 132 -4.20 -29.51 8.22
N ALA A 133 -5.50 -29.22 8.11
CA ALA A 133 -6.58 -30.09 8.59
C ALA A 133 -6.94 -31.25 7.62
N GLY A 134 -6.26 -31.39 6.48
CA GLY A 134 -6.58 -32.42 5.47
C GLY A 134 -7.91 -32.20 4.75
N LEU A 135 -8.50 -31.00 4.83
CA LEU A 135 -9.79 -30.65 4.24
C LEU A 135 -9.65 -30.20 2.78
N LYS A 136 -10.75 -30.23 2.04
CA LYS A 136 -10.79 -29.73 0.65
C LYS A 136 -10.59 -28.20 0.63
N PHE A 137 -9.46 -27.73 0.10
CA PHE A 137 -9.11 -26.30 0.06
C PHE A 137 -9.07 -25.69 -1.36
N ALA A 138 -9.25 -26.47 -2.42
CA ALA A 138 -9.05 -26.03 -3.80
C ALA A 138 -9.93 -24.82 -4.20
N ARG A 139 -11.18 -24.79 -3.74
CA ARG A 139 -12.11 -23.67 -4.02
C ARG A 139 -11.63 -22.36 -3.37
N ILE A 140 -11.19 -22.41 -2.11
CA ILE A 140 -10.71 -21.24 -1.36
C ILE A 140 -9.42 -20.72 -2.01
N LYS A 141 -8.48 -21.61 -2.32
CA LYS A 141 -7.24 -21.29 -3.04
C LYS A 141 -7.51 -20.60 -4.38
N ASN A 142 -8.45 -21.14 -5.17
CA ASN A 142 -8.79 -20.56 -6.47
C ASN A 142 -9.42 -19.17 -6.33
N LEU A 143 -10.27 -18.97 -5.32
CA LEU A 143 -10.86 -17.66 -5.05
C LEU A 143 -9.81 -16.65 -4.59
N HIS A 144 -8.90 -17.02 -3.68
CA HIS A 144 -7.75 -16.20 -3.29
C HIS A 144 -6.95 -15.76 -4.52
N GLY A 145 -6.68 -16.69 -5.44
CA GLY A 145 -6.04 -16.35 -6.71
C GLY A 145 -6.83 -15.31 -7.54
N LYS A 146 -8.11 -15.56 -7.81
CA LYS A 146 -8.93 -14.65 -8.62
C LYS A 146 -9.04 -13.25 -8.00
N VAL A 147 -9.22 -13.17 -6.69
CA VAL A 147 -9.24 -11.89 -5.96
C VAL A 147 -7.91 -11.16 -6.12
N SER A 148 -6.78 -11.88 -6.01
CA SER A 148 -5.45 -11.30 -6.21
C SER A 148 -5.25 -10.71 -7.61
N ASP A 149 -5.83 -11.33 -8.65
CA ASP A 149 -5.77 -10.80 -10.02
C ASP A 149 -6.59 -9.51 -10.17
N VAL A 150 -7.81 -9.47 -9.61
CA VAL A 150 -8.64 -8.25 -9.57
C VAL A 150 -7.92 -7.15 -8.79
N MET A 151 -7.35 -7.47 -7.63
CA MET A 151 -6.61 -6.52 -6.81
C MET A 151 -5.43 -5.91 -7.56
N MET A 152 -4.69 -6.66 -8.37
CA MET A 152 -3.58 -6.10 -9.14
C MET A 152 -4.05 -4.98 -10.09
N ILE A 153 -5.19 -5.18 -10.75
CA ILE A 153 -5.78 -4.17 -11.65
C ILE A 153 -6.19 -2.94 -10.85
N LEU A 154 -6.88 -3.14 -9.73
CA LEU A 154 -7.31 -2.05 -8.85
C LEU A 154 -6.13 -1.27 -8.27
N ILE A 155 -5.06 -1.96 -7.88
CA ILE A 155 -3.81 -1.36 -7.39
C ILE A 155 -3.17 -0.46 -8.46
N ALA A 156 -3.12 -0.91 -9.71
CA ALA A 156 -2.58 -0.12 -10.81
C ALA A 156 -3.41 1.16 -11.05
N ILE A 157 -4.74 1.02 -11.08
CA ILE A 157 -5.68 2.16 -11.20
C ILE A 157 -5.51 3.12 -10.01
N HIS A 158 -5.47 2.60 -8.79
CA HIS A 158 -5.33 3.39 -7.56
C HIS A 158 -4.00 4.16 -7.52
N ALA A 159 -2.89 3.53 -7.91
CA ALA A 159 -1.58 4.16 -8.00
C ALA A 159 -1.56 5.28 -9.06
N PHE A 160 -2.17 5.03 -10.23
CA PHE A 160 -2.30 6.05 -11.27
C PHE A 160 -3.11 7.26 -10.80
N LEU A 161 -4.24 7.04 -10.14
CA LEU A 161 -5.04 8.12 -9.55
C LEU A 161 -4.30 8.86 -8.44
N GLY A 162 -3.48 8.16 -7.65
CA GLY A 162 -2.63 8.78 -6.63
C GLY A 162 -1.58 9.68 -7.25
N PHE A 163 -0.99 9.26 -8.38
CA PHE A 163 -0.08 10.09 -9.16
C PHE A 163 -0.78 11.34 -9.72
N LEU A 164 -1.99 11.22 -10.28
CA LEU A 164 -2.76 12.39 -10.74
C LEU A 164 -3.08 13.34 -9.58
N TYR A 165 -3.44 12.81 -8.41
CA TYR A 165 -3.70 13.61 -7.22
C TYR A 165 -2.44 14.33 -6.72
N LEU A 166 -1.28 13.66 -6.76
CA LEU A 166 0.01 14.29 -6.42
C LEU A 166 0.31 15.48 -7.35
N LEU A 167 0.04 15.36 -8.65
CA LEU A 167 0.21 16.47 -9.59
C LEU A 167 -0.70 17.65 -9.26
N GLN A 168 -1.93 17.42 -8.79
CA GLN A 168 -2.85 18.48 -8.36
C GLN A 168 -2.42 19.17 -7.06
N LEU A 169 -1.63 18.48 -6.23
CA LEU A 169 -1.13 19.05 -4.98
C LEU A 169 0.14 19.89 -5.18
N ILE A 170 0.95 19.56 -6.20
CA ILE A 170 2.25 20.20 -6.46
C ILE A 170 2.19 21.22 -7.60
N GLY A 171 1.30 21.03 -8.58
CA GLY A 171 1.11 21.92 -9.73
C GLY A 171 -0.03 22.90 -9.54
#